data_AF-A0A2W6ALN5-F1
#
_entry.id   AF-A0A2W6ALN5-F1
#
_cell.length_a   1.000
_cell.length_b   1.000
_cell.length_c   1.000
_cell.angle_alpha   90.00
_cell.angle_beta   90.00
_cell.angle_gamma   90.00
#
_symmetry.space_group_name_H-M   'P 1'
#
loop_
_entity.id
_entity.type
_entity.pdbx_description
1 polymer ?
#
loop_
_entity_poly.entity_id
_entity_poly.type
_entity_poly.pdbx_seq_one_letter_code
_entity_poly.pdbx_strand_id
1 'polypeptide(L)'
;MLNLYIEPKSKETDRKGRKGRIFRAELIGYVTCPELYDEREERASVRPLHLTLAGPDSELSVFLANFVSLGHPAKLEGQPNSWDDPTIFECLKTLKYKVEIQKNCGRPGTSCARVYLPQFSEPKQPIGEESEVKFTCVIPTWWVDERMKAEVLPNPTLCQAVITHAARLGILAEQPGGDNPLGLPLKLGRDELLRLVPVAYYFARFLDLNTGVPFLREPAYFVQVYLAALKAGIASLPHTEYSRYAYHRDRPAGDDWFFARRRDLLGFVTVVAQAMGLEQAIAVSCEAARLGEFLTQQISLYYQLTG
;
A
#
# COMPACT_ATOMS: atom_id res chain seq x y z
N MET A 1 20.48 -6.73 3.24
CA MET A 1 19.39 -6.76 4.24
C MET A 1 19.63 -5.61 5.19
N LEU A 2 18.61 -4.79 5.42
CA LEU A 2 18.70 -3.62 6.29
C LEU A 2 18.31 -4.03 7.71
N ASN A 3 19.05 -3.59 8.72
CA ASN A 3 18.72 -3.87 10.12
C ASN A 3 18.22 -2.60 10.79
N LEU A 4 17.15 -2.73 11.58
CA LEU A 4 16.76 -1.73 12.56
C LEU A 4 17.33 -2.08 13.92
N TYR A 5 17.77 -1.05 14.66
CA TYR A 5 18.23 -1.21 16.02
C TYR A 5 17.69 -0.10 16.93
N ILE A 6 17.45 -0.44 18.20
CA ILE A 6 17.05 0.52 19.23
C ILE A 6 18.22 0.76 20.16
N GLU A 7 18.60 2.02 20.32
CA GLU A 7 19.67 2.43 21.24
C GLU A 7 19.18 2.38 22.70
N PRO A 8 20.07 2.04 23.65
CA PRO A 8 19.75 2.19 25.06
C PRO A 8 19.52 3.66 25.41
N LYS A 9 18.55 3.94 26.28
CA LYS A 9 18.16 5.30 26.68
C LYS A 9 19.26 6.13 27.37
N SER A 10 20.33 5.53 27.87
CA SER A 10 21.41 6.28 28.52
C SER A 10 22.75 6.07 27.81
N LYS A 11 23.32 7.16 27.29
CA LYS A 11 24.77 7.27 27.06
C LYS A 11 25.52 7.51 28.37
N GLU A 12 24.82 7.99 29.41
CA GLU A 12 25.31 7.91 30.78
C GLU A 12 25.38 6.44 31.14
N THR A 13 26.61 5.93 31.26
CA THR A 13 26.88 4.73 32.02
C THR A 13 26.08 4.81 33.30
N ASP A 14 25.04 3.99 33.39
CA ASP A 14 24.36 3.69 34.64
C ASP A 14 25.45 3.55 35.71
N ARG A 15 25.32 4.15 36.91
CA ARG A 15 26.41 4.29 37.92
C ARG A 15 27.14 2.97 38.28
N LYS A 16 26.66 1.84 37.77
CA LYS A 16 27.18 0.47 37.86
C LYS A 16 27.87 -0.07 36.60
N GLY A 17 28.12 0.75 35.57
CA GLY A 17 28.85 0.36 34.35
C GLY A 17 28.16 -0.68 33.46
N ARG A 18 26.84 -0.91 33.62
CA ARG A 18 26.11 -1.88 32.80
C ARG A 18 25.83 -1.29 31.43
N LYS A 19 26.51 -1.82 30.41
CA LYS A 19 26.25 -1.50 29.00
C LYS A 19 24.84 -1.96 28.63
N GLY A 20 23.97 -1.03 28.23
CA GLY A 20 22.62 -1.36 27.78
C GLY A 20 22.65 -2.32 26.59
N ARG A 21 21.69 -3.25 26.53
CA ARG A 21 21.56 -4.20 25.41
C ARG A 21 20.96 -3.47 24.20
N ILE A 22 21.57 -3.68 23.03
CA ILE A 22 21.01 -3.25 21.74
C ILE A 22 20.08 -4.36 21.25
N PHE A 23 18.88 -3.98 20.83
CA PHE A 23 17.92 -4.89 20.21
C PHE A 23 17.91 -4.66 18.71
N ARG A 24 17.87 -5.74 17.92
CA ARG A 24 17.86 -5.67 16.47
C ARG A 24 16.67 -6.42 15.89
N ALA A 25 16.21 -5.94 14.74
CA ALA A 25 15.27 -6.63 13.87
C ALA A 25 15.68 -6.36 12.43
N GLU A 26 15.55 -7.37 11.58
CA GLU A 26 15.76 -7.22 10.15
C GLU A 26 14.55 -6.52 9.54
N LEU A 27 14.77 -5.42 8.82
CA LEU A 27 13.75 -4.73 8.07
C LEU A 27 13.51 -5.47 6.75
N ILE A 28 12.35 -6.12 6.66
CA ILE A 28 11.90 -6.78 5.43
C ILE A 28 11.31 -5.75 4.47
N GLY A 29 10.58 -4.79 5.01
CA GLY A 29 10.20 -3.56 4.32
C GLY A 29 9.01 -2.87 4.97
N TYR A 30 8.61 -1.75 4.40
CA TYR A 30 7.61 -0.88 5.00
C TYR A 30 6.83 -0.08 3.97
N VAL A 31 5.71 0.44 4.44
CA VAL A 31 4.83 1.40 3.79
C VAL A 31 4.74 2.59 4.73
N THR A 32 4.96 3.80 4.22
CA THR A 32 4.69 5.04 4.95
C THR A 32 3.87 5.98 4.08
N CYS A 33 3.16 6.90 4.71
CA CYS A 33 2.50 8.02 4.05
C CYS A 33 2.67 9.25 4.93
N PRO A 34 3.70 10.08 4.69
CA PRO A 34 4.01 11.24 5.50
C PRO A 34 2.85 12.22 5.62
N GLU A 35 2.02 12.33 4.58
CA GLU A 35 0.88 13.24 4.50
C GLU A 35 -0.26 12.90 5.48
N LEU A 36 -0.27 11.69 6.06
CA LEU A 36 -1.21 11.31 7.13
C LEU A 36 -0.81 11.86 8.50
N TYR A 37 0.39 12.42 8.63
CA TYR A 37 0.90 12.97 9.87
C TYR A 37 1.03 14.49 9.74
N ASP A 38 0.70 15.23 10.80
CA ASP A 38 0.83 16.69 10.79
C ASP A 38 2.27 17.09 10.43
N GLU A 39 2.43 17.86 9.34
CA GLU A 39 3.72 18.22 8.72
C GLU A 39 4.70 18.96 9.65
N ARG A 40 4.23 19.37 10.84
CA ARG A 40 5.01 20.12 11.84
C ARG A 40 5.92 19.25 12.69
N GLU A 41 5.73 17.92 12.69
CA GLU A 41 6.62 17.01 13.40
C GLU A 41 7.83 16.63 12.53
N GLU A 42 9.01 16.57 13.14
CA GLU A 42 10.32 16.48 12.51
C GLU A 42 10.37 15.46 11.35
N ARG A 43 10.50 15.98 10.11
CA ARG A 43 10.57 15.22 8.85
C ARG A 43 11.70 14.17 8.76
N ALA A 44 12.46 13.96 9.83
CA ALA A 44 13.55 13.02 9.93
C ALA A 44 13.12 11.60 10.32
N SER A 45 11.87 11.38 10.76
CA SER A 45 11.37 10.05 11.13
C SER A 45 10.35 9.48 10.15
N VAL A 46 10.51 8.18 9.85
CA VAL A 46 9.57 7.34 9.12
C VAL A 46 8.53 6.80 10.09
N ARG A 47 7.27 7.10 9.82
CA ARG A 47 6.14 6.51 10.53
C ARG A 47 5.43 5.56 9.59
N PRO A 48 5.64 4.24 9.75
CA PRO A 48 5.06 3.29 8.83
C PRO A 48 3.55 3.19 9.06
N LEU A 49 2.77 3.01 8.00
CA LEU A 49 1.40 2.50 8.10
C LEU A 49 1.42 0.98 8.20
N HIS A 50 2.40 0.35 7.56
CA HIS A 50 2.69 -1.07 7.62
C HIS A 50 4.21 -1.25 7.62
N LEU A 51 4.70 -2.14 8.46
CA LEU A 51 6.11 -2.48 8.62
C LEU A 51 6.19 -3.99 8.81
N THR A 52 7.10 -4.64 8.09
CA THR A 52 7.40 -6.05 8.31
C THR A 52 8.84 -6.21 8.75
N LEU A 53 9.00 -6.92 9.86
CA LEU A 53 10.27 -7.19 10.49
C LEU A 53 10.49 -8.69 10.59
N ALA A 54 11.74 -9.14 10.56
CA ALA A 54 12.11 -10.51 10.86
C ALA A 54 13.23 -10.56 11.90
N GLY A 55 13.36 -11.69 12.58
CA GLY A 55 14.47 -11.91 13.50
C GLY A 55 14.27 -13.14 14.38
N PRO A 56 15.28 -13.49 15.20
CA PRO A 56 15.15 -14.53 16.20
C PRO A 56 13.98 -14.22 17.16
N ASP A 57 13.20 -15.22 17.54
CA ASP A 57 12.01 -15.05 18.41
C ASP A 57 12.31 -14.24 19.69
N SER A 58 13.47 -14.53 20.30
CA SER A 58 13.92 -13.91 21.55
C SER A 58 14.37 -12.46 21.39
N GLU A 59 14.80 -12.04 20.19
CA GLU A 59 15.22 -10.67 19.91
C GLU A 59 14.08 -9.84 19.37
N LEU A 60 13.30 -10.38 18.42
CA LEU A 60 12.20 -9.69 17.77
C LEU A 60 11.10 -9.31 18.77
N SER A 61 10.76 -10.21 19.71
CA SER A 61 9.76 -9.92 20.75
C SER A 61 10.16 -8.73 21.63
N VAL A 62 11.42 -8.65 22.05
CA VAL A 62 11.92 -7.55 22.88
C VAL A 62 12.08 -6.27 22.08
N PHE A 63 12.50 -6.37 20.82
CA PHE A 63 12.53 -5.25 19.88
C PHE A 63 11.13 -4.64 19.74
N LEU A 64 10.10 -5.45 19.45
CA LEU A 64 8.73 -4.99 19.26
C LEU A 64 8.13 -4.37 20.52
N ALA A 65 8.42 -4.91 21.70
CA ALA A 65 7.99 -4.31 22.96
C ALA A 65 8.56 -2.89 23.14
N ASN A 66 9.84 -2.67 22.82
CA ASN A 66 10.45 -1.36 22.89
C ASN A 66 9.96 -0.43 21.77
N PHE A 67 9.86 -0.94 20.56
CA PHE A 67 9.48 -0.19 19.38
C PHE A 67 8.01 0.25 19.40
N VAL A 68 7.11 -0.72 19.51
CA VAL A 68 5.66 -0.49 19.36
C VAL A 68 5.02 -0.10 20.68
N SER A 69 5.27 -0.88 21.74
CA SER A 69 4.62 -0.64 23.04
C SER A 69 5.24 0.54 23.79
N LEU A 70 6.56 0.69 23.75
CA LEU A 70 7.27 1.80 24.41
C LEU A 70 7.56 2.99 23.51
N GLY A 71 7.28 2.90 22.21
CA GLY A 71 7.43 4.00 21.25
C GLY A 71 8.88 4.47 21.12
N HIS A 72 9.85 3.58 21.29
CA HIS A 72 11.27 3.94 21.14
C HIS A 72 11.64 3.96 19.67
N PRO A 73 12.28 5.04 19.17
CA PRO A 73 12.69 5.12 17.79
C PRO A 73 13.71 4.01 17.47
N ALA A 74 13.56 3.40 16.32
CA ALA A 74 14.51 2.44 15.78
C ALA A 74 15.31 3.08 14.65
N LYS A 75 16.62 2.86 14.60
CA LYS A 75 17.51 3.43 13.58
C LYS A 75 17.94 2.37 12.58
N LEU A 76 18.09 2.75 11.32
CA LEU A 76 18.67 1.93 10.28
C LEU A 76 20.18 1.79 10.51
N GLU A 77 20.67 0.56 10.62
CA GLU A 77 22.09 0.27 10.86
C GLU A 77 22.94 0.64 9.64
N GLY A 78 24.04 1.35 9.88
CA GLY A 78 25.03 1.66 8.84
C GLY A 78 24.66 2.81 7.90
N GLN A 79 23.55 3.53 8.13
CA GLN A 79 23.19 4.70 7.34
C GLN A 79 23.23 6.00 8.14
N PRO A 80 23.88 7.07 7.62
CA PRO A 80 23.84 8.37 8.27
C PRO A 80 22.42 8.93 8.18
N ASN A 81 21.93 9.50 9.28
CA ASN A 81 20.66 10.22 9.26
C ASN A 81 20.77 11.39 8.28
N SER A 82 20.06 11.31 7.17
CA SER A 82 19.93 12.43 6.24
C SER A 82 18.48 12.85 6.17
N TRP A 83 18.26 14.11 5.77
CA TRP A 83 16.91 14.65 5.62
C TRP A 83 16.17 14.03 4.44
N ASP A 84 16.93 13.64 3.41
CA ASP A 84 16.43 13.02 2.20
C ASP A 84 16.15 11.53 2.41
N ASP A 85 17.02 10.83 3.14
CA ASP A 85 16.92 9.40 3.49
C ASP A 85 16.69 9.21 5.00
N PRO A 86 15.42 9.23 5.46
CA PRO A 86 15.10 9.12 6.87
C PRO A 86 15.41 7.72 7.38
N THR A 87 16.40 7.62 8.27
CA THR A 87 16.89 6.37 8.85
C THR A 87 16.24 6.03 10.20
N ILE A 88 15.40 6.92 10.75
CA ILE A 88 14.73 6.71 12.03
C ILE A 88 13.30 6.26 11.78
N PHE A 89 12.89 5.16 12.40
CA PHE A 89 11.53 4.65 12.37
C PHE A 89 10.86 4.88 13.72
N GLU A 90 9.58 5.25 13.69
CA GLU A 90 8.80 5.54 14.89
C GLU A 90 7.40 4.93 14.83
N CYS A 91 7.01 4.26 15.92
CA CYS A 91 5.62 3.88 16.17
C CYS A 91 5.09 4.72 17.34
N LEU A 92 4.31 5.76 17.02
CA LEU A 92 3.71 6.60 18.05
C LEU A 92 2.67 5.81 18.86
N LYS A 93 2.84 5.80 20.19
CA LYS A 93 1.93 5.11 21.12
C LYS A 93 0.47 5.53 20.96
N THR A 94 0.24 6.80 20.67
CA THR A 94 -1.08 7.41 20.50
C THR A 94 -1.86 6.81 19.34
N LEU A 95 -1.16 6.28 18.33
CA LEU A 95 -1.76 5.72 17.12
C LEU A 95 -2.13 4.24 17.21
N LYS A 96 -1.86 3.59 18.36
CA LYS A 96 -2.33 2.23 18.68
C LYS A 96 -2.03 1.20 17.58
N TYR A 97 -0.78 1.16 17.13
CA TYR A 97 -0.27 0.13 16.21
C TYR A 97 -0.62 -1.28 16.70
N LYS A 98 -1.04 -2.15 15.77
CA LYS A 98 -1.20 -3.59 16.01
C LYS A 98 0.04 -4.34 15.55
N VAL A 99 0.31 -5.46 16.22
CA VAL A 99 1.41 -6.36 15.92
C VAL A 99 0.85 -7.76 15.73
N GLU A 100 1.12 -8.36 14.58
CA GLU A 100 0.88 -9.78 14.30
C GLU A 100 2.22 -10.49 14.14
N ILE A 101 2.41 -11.62 14.81
CA ILE A 101 3.66 -12.38 14.76
C ILE A 101 3.38 -13.76 14.19
N GLN A 102 4.11 -14.11 13.13
CA GLN A 102 4.17 -15.46 12.59
C GLN A 102 5.51 -16.08 12.98
N LYS A 103 5.45 -17.25 13.64
CA LYS A 103 6.65 -17.98 14.09
C LYS A 103 7.13 -18.98 13.04
N ASN A 104 8.40 -19.35 13.14
CA ASN A 104 9.07 -20.33 12.27
C ASN A 104 8.99 -19.98 10.78
N CYS A 105 9.12 -18.68 10.46
CA CYS A 105 9.15 -18.19 9.09
C CYS A 105 10.51 -18.53 8.46
N GLY A 106 10.49 -19.38 7.43
CA GLY A 106 11.67 -19.82 6.68
C GLY A 106 12.57 -20.82 7.43
N ARG A 107 12.76 -20.65 8.75
CA ARG A 107 13.56 -21.55 9.60
C ARG A 107 13.05 -21.59 11.05
N PRO A 108 13.25 -22.71 11.79
CA PRO A 108 12.90 -22.80 13.20
C PRO A 108 13.54 -21.69 14.04
N GLY A 109 12.76 -21.09 14.95
CA GLY A 109 13.22 -20.04 15.88
C GLY A 109 13.39 -18.65 15.26
N THR A 110 12.95 -18.45 14.02
CA THR A 110 12.83 -17.14 13.37
C THR A 110 11.37 -16.77 13.22
N SER A 111 11.04 -15.55 13.59
CA SER A 111 9.69 -14.99 13.45
C SER A 111 9.69 -13.84 12.45
N CYS A 112 8.55 -13.66 11.79
CA CYS A 112 8.21 -12.44 11.08
C CYS A 112 7.09 -11.71 11.84
N ALA A 113 7.20 -10.39 11.95
CA ALA A 113 6.20 -9.55 12.58
C ALA A 113 5.69 -8.50 11.61
N ARG A 114 4.36 -8.36 11.53
CA ARG A 114 3.65 -7.29 10.85
C ARG A 114 3.21 -6.25 11.88
N VAL A 115 3.74 -5.04 11.75
CA VAL A 115 3.35 -3.87 12.57
C VAL A 115 2.55 -2.94 11.67
N TYR A 116 1.32 -2.60 12.03
CA TYR A 116 0.46 -1.80 11.15
C TYR A 116 -0.53 -0.91 11.91
N LEU A 117 -1.00 0.15 11.24
CA LEU A 117 -2.04 1.04 11.74
C LEU A 117 -3.43 0.51 11.37
N PRO A 118 -4.24 0.04 12.34
CA PRO A 118 -5.53 -0.57 12.06
C PRO A 118 -6.46 0.36 11.30
N GLN A 119 -6.39 1.65 11.59
CA GLN A 119 -7.26 2.66 11.00
C GLN A 119 -7.12 2.81 9.48
N PHE A 120 -6.02 2.34 8.90
CA PHE A 120 -5.74 2.43 7.47
C PHE A 120 -5.69 1.05 6.79
N SER A 121 -5.49 -0.03 7.55
CA SER A 121 -5.34 -1.39 7.00
C SER A 121 -6.55 -2.30 7.24
N GLU A 122 -7.43 -1.95 8.19
CA GLU A 122 -8.64 -2.70 8.47
C GLU A 122 -9.83 -1.96 7.87
N PRO A 123 -10.73 -2.65 7.13
CA PRO A 123 -11.97 -2.03 6.68
C PRO A 123 -12.78 -1.56 7.89
N LYS A 124 -13.18 -0.29 7.87
CA LYS A 124 -14.13 0.24 8.84
C LYS A 124 -15.49 0.35 8.18
N GLN A 125 -16.54 0.23 8.98
CA GLN A 125 -17.84 0.74 8.56
C GLN A 125 -17.80 2.28 8.67
N PRO A 126 -18.46 3.03 7.78
CA PRO A 126 -18.48 4.48 7.87
C PRO A 126 -19.24 4.86 9.15
N ILE A 127 -18.58 5.53 10.09
CA ILE A 127 -19.21 6.00 11.32
C ILE A 127 -19.46 7.51 11.14
N GLY A 128 -20.58 7.86 10.53
CA GLY A 128 -21.03 9.25 10.35
C GLY A 128 -20.60 9.91 9.03
N GLU A 129 -20.82 11.22 8.95
CA GLU A 129 -20.46 12.08 7.81
C GLU A 129 -18.96 12.43 7.87
N GLU A 130 -18.09 11.46 7.62
CA GLU A 130 -16.68 11.76 7.42
C GLU A 130 -16.51 12.63 6.16
N SER A 131 -15.81 13.78 6.28
CA SER A 131 -15.57 14.68 5.15
C SER A 131 -14.57 14.11 4.15
N GLU A 132 -13.77 13.12 4.57
CA GLU A 132 -12.69 12.52 3.79
C GLU A 132 -12.71 11.00 3.93
N VAL A 133 -12.36 10.30 2.85
CA VAL A 133 -12.18 8.86 2.82
C VAL A 133 -10.69 8.55 2.68
N LYS A 134 -10.12 7.91 3.69
CA LYS A 134 -8.69 7.58 3.76
C LYS A 134 -8.46 6.13 4.14
N PHE A 135 -7.82 5.35 3.26
CA PHE A 135 -7.41 3.98 3.57
C PHE A 135 -6.23 3.52 2.71
N THR A 136 -5.64 2.40 3.12
CA THR A 136 -4.60 1.71 2.36
C THR A 136 -4.97 0.23 2.17
N CYS A 137 -4.84 -0.25 0.95
CA CYS A 137 -4.91 -1.67 0.63
C CYS A 137 -3.48 -2.17 0.43
N VAL A 138 -3.04 -3.12 1.24
CA VAL A 138 -1.74 -3.77 1.09
C VAL A 138 -2.01 -5.20 0.65
N ILE A 139 -1.88 -5.46 -0.66
CA ILE A 139 -2.29 -6.72 -1.28
C ILE A 139 -1.04 -7.55 -1.60
N PRO A 140 -0.85 -8.71 -0.94
CA PRO A 140 0.29 -9.57 -1.24
C PRO A 140 0.17 -10.22 -2.62
N THR A 141 1.29 -10.28 -3.34
CA THR A 141 1.36 -10.84 -4.70
C THR A 141 1.01 -12.33 -4.70
N TRP A 142 1.42 -13.08 -3.67
CA TRP A 142 1.06 -14.49 -3.54
C TRP A 142 -0.46 -14.69 -3.45
N TRP A 143 -1.18 -13.78 -2.77
CA TRP A 143 -2.63 -13.86 -2.64
C TRP A 143 -3.30 -13.60 -4.00
N VAL A 144 -2.77 -12.66 -4.77
CA VAL A 144 -3.22 -12.36 -6.13
C VAL A 144 -3.03 -13.57 -7.01
N ASP A 145 -1.85 -14.19 -6.99
CA ASP A 145 -1.55 -15.40 -7.76
C ASP A 145 -2.43 -16.58 -7.36
N GLU A 146 -2.72 -16.75 -6.07
CA GLU A 146 -3.66 -17.77 -5.57
C GLU A 146 -5.08 -17.52 -6.07
N ARG A 147 -5.61 -16.30 -5.96
CA ARG A 147 -6.95 -15.95 -6.46
C ARG A 147 -7.04 -16.06 -7.98
N MET A 148 -5.98 -15.70 -8.68
CA MET A 148 -5.88 -15.89 -10.13
C MET A 148 -6.08 -17.36 -10.50
N LYS A 149 -5.35 -18.26 -9.84
CA LYS A 149 -5.41 -19.71 -10.10
C LYS A 149 -6.73 -20.34 -9.64
N ALA A 150 -7.26 -19.92 -8.50
CA ALA A 150 -8.42 -20.56 -7.88
C ALA A 150 -9.77 -20.04 -8.41
N GLU A 151 -9.85 -18.76 -8.82
CA GLU A 151 -11.13 -18.09 -9.08
C GLU A 151 -11.21 -17.48 -10.48
N VAL A 152 -10.18 -16.75 -10.90
CA VAL A 152 -10.22 -15.98 -12.15
C VAL A 152 -10.04 -16.90 -13.36
N LEU A 153 -8.91 -17.58 -13.45
CA LEU A 153 -8.55 -18.40 -14.62
C LEU A 153 -9.52 -19.57 -14.87
N PRO A 154 -10.06 -20.26 -13.85
CA PRO A 154 -11.06 -21.32 -14.06
C PRO A 154 -12.42 -20.82 -14.53
N ASN A 155 -12.68 -19.50 -14.52
CA ASN A 155 -13.97 -18.91 -14.85
C ASN A 155 -13.90 -18.17 -16.21
N PRO A 156 -14.15 -18.87 -17.35
CA PRO A 156 -14.06 -18.26 -18.67
C PRO A 156 -15.10 -17.17 -18.90
N THR A 157 -16.30 -17.27 -18.29
CA THR A 157 -17.35 -16.26 -18.39
C THR A 157 -16.90 -14.94 -17.76
N LEU A 158 -16.32 -14.99 -16.56
CA LEU A 158 -15.73 -13.82 -15.90
C LEU A 158 -14.61 -13.23 -16.74
N CYS A 159 -13.66 -14.06 -17.19
CA CYS A 159 -12.54 -13.59 -18.01
C CYS A 159 -13.03 -12.88 -19.27
N GLN A 160 -14.00 -13.48 -19.98
CA GLN A 160 -14.56 -12.90 -21.19
C GLN A 160 -15.32 -11.60 -20.91
N ALA A 161 -16.06 -11.50 -19.80
CA ALA A 161 -16.74 -10.26 -19.41
C ALA A 161 -15.74 -9.13 -19.15
N VAL A 162 -14.67 -9.39 -18.40
CA VAL A 162 -13.61 -8.41 -18.11
C VAL A 162 -12.90 -7.97 -19.39
N ILE A 163 -12.51 -8.91 -20.25
CA ILE A 163 -11.82 -8.61 -21.53
C ILE A 163 -12.73 -7.80 -22.45
N THR A 164 -14.00 -8.19 -22.58
CA THR A 164 -14.97 -7.48 -23.43
C THR A 164 -15.19 -6.06 -22.94
N HIS A 165 -15.33 -5.87 -21.62
CA HIS A 165 -15.47 -4.53 -21.05
C HIS A 165 -14.22 -3.68 -21.23
N ALA A 166 -13.03 -4.24 -21.00
CA ALA A 166 -11.76 -3.55 -21.21
C ALA A 166 -11.52 -3.14 -22.68
N ALA A 167 -11.99 -3.96 -23.63
CA ALA A 167 -12.00 -3.60 -25.05
C ALA A 167 -12.89 -2.37 -25.30
N ARG A 168 -14.10 -2.35 -24.72
CA ARG A 168 -15.03 -1.20 -24.82
C ARG A 168 -14.51 0.07 -24.13
N LEU A 169 -13.73 -0.07 -23.07
CA LEU A 169 -13.00 1.03 -22.42
C LEU A 169 -11.78 1.50 -23.22
N GLY A 170 -11.42 0.83 -24.31
CA GLY A 170 -10.27 1.19 -25.13
C GLY A 170 -8.92 0.97 -24.43
N ILE A 171 -8.83 0.11 -23.41
CA ILE A 171 -7.58 -0.15 -22.66
C ILE A 171 -6.91 -1.49 -23.00
N LEU A 172 -7.55 -2.32 -23.82
CA LEU A 172 -7.00 -3.60 -24.27
C LEU A 172 -5.94 -3.38 -25.36
N ALA A 173 -4.75 -3.95 -25.21
CA ALA A 173 -3.62 -3.74 -26.11
C ALA A 173 -3.85 -4.32 -27.52
N GLU A 174 -4.58 -5.43 -27.63
CA GLU A 174 -4.84 -6.08 -28.91
C GLU A 174 -5.87 -5.34 -29.79
N GLN A 175 -6.44 -4.22 -29.33
CA GLN A 175 -7.37 -3.40 -30.11
C GLN A 175 -6.79 -2.04 -30.50
N PRO A 176 -6.55 -1.80 -31.80
CA PRO A 176 -6.12 -0.49 -32.30
C PRO A 176 -7.28 0.51 -32.33
N GLY A 177 -7.00 1.75 -31.90
CA GLY A 177 -7.80 2.92 -32.32
C GLY A 177 -9.20 3.11 -31.73
N GLY A 178 -9.53 2.48 -30.60
CA GLY A 178 -10.78 2.75 -29.88
C GLY A 178 -10.76 4.06 -29.09
N ASP A 179 -11.94 4.68 -28.94
CA ASP A 179 -12.13 5.76 -27.97
C ASP A 179 -11.78 5.24 -26.57
N ASN A 180 -11.07 6.05 -25.79
CA ASN A 180 -10.64 5.70 -24.44
C ASN A 180 -11.35 6.64 -23.48
N PRO A 181 -12.59 6.31 -23.06
CA PRO A 181 -13.41 7.21 -22.24
C PRO A 181 -12.78 7.53 -20.89
N LEU A 182 -11.81 6.73 -20.42
CA LEU A 182 -11.06 7.00 -19.19
C LEU A 182 -9.83 7.89 -19.41
N GLY A 183 -9.41 8.12 -20.65
CA GLY A 183 -8.19 8.86 -20.99
C GLY A 183 -6.94 8.25 -20.39
N LEU A 184 -6.91 6.92 -20.20
CA LEU A 184 -5.78 6.20 -19.61
C LEU A 184 -4.61 6.12 -20.60
N PRO A 185 -3.37 6.47 -20.20
CA PRO A 185 -2.21 6.41 -21.10
C PRO A 185 -1.64 4.99 -21.28
N LEU A 186 -2.40 3.96 -20.92
CA LEU A 186 -1.95 2.57 -20.83
C LEU A 186 -2.76 1.66 -21.75
N LYS A 187 -2.10 0.60 -22.22
CA LYS A 187 -2.70 -0.51 -22.96
C LYS A 187 -2.22 -1.81 -22.30
N LEU A 188 -3.16 -2.65 -21.87
CA LEU A 188 -2.85 -3.89 -21.14
C LEU A 188 -3.02 -5.10 -22.04
N GLY A 189 -2.08 -6.04 -21.96
CA GLY A 189 -2.31 -7.39 -22.49
C GLY A 189 -3.39 -8.11 -21.67
N ARG A 190 -3.99 -9.15 -22.26
CA ARG A 190 -5.02 -9.96 -21.58
C ARG A 190 -4.60 -10.47 -20.20
N ASP A 191 -3.39 -11.02 -20.09
CA ASP A 191 -2.91 -11.60 -18.82
C ASP A 191 -2.69 -10.53 -17.75
N GLU A 192 -2.16 -9.37 -18.14
CA GLU A 192 -1.99 -8.22 -17.24
C GLU A 192 -3.33 -7.70 -16.75
N LEU A 193 -4.30 -7.55 -17.66
CA LEU A 193 -5.67 -7.13 -17.33
C LEU A 193 -6.32 -8.10 -16.34
N LEU A 194 -6.25 -9.41 -16.60
CA LEU A 194 -6.87 -10.40 -15.70
C LEU A 194 -6.19 -10.44 -14.33
N ARG A 195 -4.86 -10.23 -14.27
CA ARG A 195 -4.14 -10.08 -13.00
C ARG A 195 -4.62 -8.91 -12.15
N LEU A 196 -5.25 -7.89 -12.74
CA LEU A 196 -5.87 -6.80 -11.98
C LEU A 196 -7.18 -7.19 -11.29
N VAL A 197 -7.82 -8.30 -11.66
CA VAL A 197 -9.15 -8.65 -11.13
C VAL A 197 -9.12 -8.85 -9.60
N PRO A 198 -8.21 -9.65 -9.00
CA PRO A 198 -8.17 -9.80 -7.54
C PRO A 198 -7.82 -8.50 -6.82
N VAL A 199 -6.97 -7.68 -7.44
CA VAL A 199 -6.54 -6.36 -6.93
C VAL A 199 -7.72 -5.42 -6.85
N ALA A 200 -8.42 -5.28 -7.97
CA ALA A 200 -9.58 -4.44 -8.13
C ALA A 200 -10.74 -4.90 -7.24
N TYR A 201 -10.93 -6.21 -7.07
CA TYR A 201 -11.89 -6.76 -6.13
C TYR A 201 -11.59 -6.32 -4.68
N TYR A 202 -10.33 -6.47 -4.25
CA TYR A 202 -9.92 -6.10 -2.90
C TYR A 202 -10.05 -4.59 -2.66
N PHE A 203 -9.63 -3.78 -3.64
CA PHE A 203 -9.80 -2.33 -3.65
C PHE A 203 -11.28 -1.92 -3.57
N ALA A 204 -12.13 -2.50 -4.43
CA ALA A 204 -13.56 -2.24 -4.46
C ALA A 204 -14.24 -2.57 -3.12
N ARG A 205 -13.83 -3.67 -2.47
CA ARG A 205 -14.35 -4.02 -1.14
C ARG A 205 -14.00 -2.98 -0.09
N PHE A 206 -12.78 -2.43 -0.12
CA PHE A 206 -12.43 -1.32 0.77
C PHE A 206 -13.23 -0.07 0.46
N LEU A 207 -13.42 0.28 -0.83
CA LEU A 207 -14.29 1.40 -1.19
C LEU A 207 -15.74 1.21 -0.69
N ASP A 208 -16.36 0.05 -0.95
CA ASP A 208 -17.73 -0.26 -0.54
C ASP A 208 -17.90 -0.09 0.98
N LEU A 209 -16.97 -0.64 1.75
CA LEU A 209 -17.00 -0.55 3.21
C LEU A 209 -16.78 0.87 3.74
N ASN A 210 -16.10 1.75 3.00
CA ASN A 210 -15.78 3.10 3.45
C ASN A 210 -16.67 4.21 2.85
N THR A 211 -17.55 3.92 1.87
CA THR A 211 -18.25 4.99 1.12
C THR A 211 -19.76 5.00 1.25
N GLY A 212 -20.41 3.93 1.69
CA GLY A 212 -21.88 3.87 1.82
C GLY A 212 -22.66 4.05 0.50
N VAL A 213 -21.96 4.30 -0.61
CA VAL A 213 -22.51 4.44 -1.96
C VAL A 213 -22.81 3.05 -2.50
N PRO A 214 -24.00 2.80 -3.10
CA PRO A 214 -24.30 1.53 -3.74
C PRO A 214 -23.23 1.12 -4.75
N PHE A 215 -22.71 -0.09 -4.61
CA PHE A 215 -21.57 -0.57 -5.39
C PHE A 215 -21.95 -1.83 -6.19
N LEU A 216 -21.76 -1.81 -7.51
CA LEU A 216 -22.02 -2.99 -8.36
C LEU A 216 -21.00 -4.09 -8.06
N ARG A 217 -21.44 -5.34 -8.02
CA ARG A 217 -20.60 -6.50 -7.66
C ARG A 217 -20.06 -7.25 -8.88
N GLU A 218 -19.71 -6.51 -9.92
CA GLU A 218 -19.22 -7.07 -11.19
C GLU A 218 -17.69 -6.93 -11.31
N PRO A 219 -16.93 -8.00 -11.59
CA PRO A 219 -15.47 -7.93 -11.73
C PRO A 219 -14.99 -6.92 -12.78
N ALA A 220 -15.71 -6.79 -13.90
CA ALA A 220 -15.42 -5.81 -14.94
C ALA A 220 -15.57 -4.37 -14.43
N TYR A 221 -16.60 -4.12 -13.62
CA TYR A 221 -16.82 -2.82 -12.96
C TYR A 221 -15.72 -2.52 -11.94
N PHE A 222 -15.29 -3.52 -11.15
CA PHE A 222 -14.20 -3.35 -10.19
C PHE A 222 -12.91 -2.89 -10.88
N VAL A 223 -12.53 -3.54 -11.98
CA VAL A 223 -11.34 -3.15 -12.76
C VAL A 223 -11.47 -1.73 -13.32
N GLN A 224 -12.64 -1.36 -13.84
CA GLN A 224 -12.90 0.01 -14.31
C GLN A 224 -12.70 1.03 -13.17
N VAL A 225 -13.36 0.83 -12.03
CA VAL A 225 -13.31 1.75 -10.89
C VAL A 225 -11.87 1.89 -10.38
N TYR A 226 -11.14 0.78 -10.28
CA TYR A 226 -9.74 0.80 -9.87
C TYR A 226 -8.87 1.66 -10.79
N LEU A 227 -8.91 1.43 -12.11
CA LEU A 227 -8.11 2.18 -13.07
C LEU A 227 -8.53 3.66 -13.15
N ALA A 228 -9.84 3.92 -13.12
CA ALA A 228 -10.39 5.27 -13.12
C ALA A 228 -10.00 6.05 -11.86
N ALA A 229 -9.95 5.39 -10.69
CA ALA A 229 -9.55 6.02 -9.43
C ALA A 229 -8.06 6.41 -9.45
N LEU A 230 -7.19 5.57 -10.02
CA LEU A 230 -5.78 5.90 -10.23
C LEU A 230 -5.64 7.10 -11.17
N LYS A 231 -6.37 7.10 -12.29
CA LYS A 231 -6.33 8.19 -13.27
C LYS A 231 -6.85 9.52 -12.74
N ALA A 232 -7.93 9.48 -11.96
CA ALA A 232 -8.54 10.66 -11.34
C ALA A 232 -7.69 11.21 -10.19
N GLY A 233 -6.70 10.45 -9.71
CA GLY A 233 -5.99 10.76 -8.49
C GLY A 233 -6.92 10.76 -7.27
N ILE A 234 -7.76 9.72 -7.18
CA ILE A 234 -8.44 9.32 -5.96
C ILE A 234 -7.60 8.28 -5.24
N ALA A 235 -6.99 7.39 -6.04
CA ALA A 235 -6.07 6.37 -5.59
C ALA A 235 -4.64 6.64 -6.10
N SER A 236 -3.64 6.16 -5.38
CA SER A 236 -2.24 6.16 -5.81
C SER A 236 -1.58 4.82 -5.54
N LEU A 237 -0.71 4.42 -6.48
CA LEU A 237 0.26 3.34 -6.32
C LEU A 237 1.49 3.81 -5.52
N PRO A 238 2.28 2.88 -4.97
CA PRO A 238 3.51 3.20 -4.28
C PRO A 238 4.55 3.84 -5.18
N HIS A 239 5.36 4.72 -4.60
CA HIS A 239 6.60 5.21 -5.18
C HIS A 239 7.73 4.21 -4.93
N THR A 240 8.60 4.02 -5.91
CA THR A 240 9.88 3.33 -5.69
C THR A 240 10.87 4.33 -5.08
N GLU A 241 11.87 3.88 -4.33
CA GLU A 241 12.89 4.79 -3.75
C GLU A 241 13.53 5.69 -4.82
N TYR A 242 13.77 5.15 -6.02
CA TYR A 242 14.29 5.91 -7.17
C TYR A 242 13.33 6.99 -7.65
N SER A 243 12.01 6.77 -7.57
CA SER A 243 11.05 7.75 -8.04
C SER A 243 10.98 8.97 -7.13
N ARG A 244 11.22 8.84 -5.82
CA ARG A 244 11.17 9.96 -4.85
C ARG A 244 12.01 11.18 -5.26
N TYR A 245 13.14 10.95 -5.96
CA TYR A 245 14.07 11.99 -6.40
C TYR A 245 14.02 12.30 -7.90
N ALA A 246 13.55 11.37 -8.73
CA ALA A 246 13.62 11.49 -10.19
C ALA A 246 12.49 12.34 -10.83
N TYR A 247 11.54 12.85 -10.05
CA TYR A 247 10.33 13.51 -10.59
C TYR A 247 10.54 14.88 -11.24
N HIS A 248 11.76 15.40 -11.29
CA HIS A 248 11.98 16.74 -11.81
C HIS A 248 12.06 16.89 -13.33
N ARG A 249 11.94 15.83 -14.16
CA ARG A 249 11.78 16.09 -15.61
C ARG A 249 11.09 15.06 -16.50
N ASP A 250 11.16 13.75 -16.27
CA ASP A 250 10.68 12.79 -17.29
C ASP A 250 10.07 11.51 -16.70
N ARG A 251 9.10 10.94 -17.42
CA ARG A 251 8.59 9.57 -17.17
C ARG A 251 9.77 8.60 -17.27
N PRO A 252 10.06 7.76 -16.26
CA PRO A 252 11.06 6.71 -16.37
C PRO A 252 10.75 5.81 -17.57
N ALA A 253 11.75 5.54 -18.40
CA ALA A 253 11.59 4.66 -19.55
C ALA A 253 11.08 3.29 -19.07
N GLY A 254 9.93 2.85 -19.59
CA GLY A 254 9.33 1.56 -19.27
C GLY A 254 8.40 1.54 -18.04
N ASP A 255 8.14 2.65 -17.35
CA ASP A 255 7.09 2.71 -16.32
C ASP A 255 5.77 3.24 -16.91
N ASP A 256 4.94 2.32 -17.38
CA ASP A 256 3.60 2.61 -17.90
C ASP A 256 2.62 3.04 -16.81
N TRP A 257 2.95 2.73 -15.54
CA TRP A 257 2.14 3.05 -14.37
C TRP A 257 2.55 4.36 -13.70
N PHE A 258 3.48 5.11 -14.27
CA PHE A 258 3.96 6.38 -13.71
C PHE A 258 2.82 7.38 -13.42
N PHE A 259 1.78 7.41 -14.25
CA PHE A 259 0.61 8.29 -14.06
C PHE A 259 -0.17 7.98 -12.77
N ALA A 260 -0.07 6.75 -12.27
CA ALA A 260 -0.77 6.25 -11.09
C ALA A 260 0.03 6.44 -9.80
N ARG A 261 1.26 6.96 -9.87
CA ARG A 261 2.12 7.24 -8.71
C ARG A 261 2.13 8.74 -8.44
N ARG A 262 1.19 9.23 -7.61
CA ARG A 262 1.02 10.65 -7.31
C ARG A 262 1.70 11.01 -5.98
N ARG A 263 2.38 12.16 -5.94
CA ARG A 263 3.02 12.68 -4.72
C ARG A 263 2.09 13.55 -3.89
N ASP A 264 1.14 14.21 -4.55
CA ASP A 264 0.20 15.14 -3.93
C ASP A 264 -1.02 14.45 -3.33
N LEU A 265 -1.13 13.14 -3.54
CA LEU A 265 -2.02 12.25 -2.80
C LEU A 265 -1.19 11.49 -1.77
N LEU A 266 -1.86 10.84 -0.82
CA LEU A 266 -1.22 9.88 0.07
C LEU A 266 -0.31 8.95 -0.73
N GLY A 267 1.00 9.17 -0.62
CA GLY A 267 2.00 8.46 -1.38
C GLY A 267 2.63 7.40 -0.51
N PHE A 268 2.62 6.14 -0.96
CA PHE A 268 3.47 5.15 -0.31
C PHE A 268 4.90 5.40 -0.71
N VAL A 269 5.80 5.43 0.26
CA VAL A 269 7.16 5.01 -0.01
C VAL A 269 7.25 3.56 0.40
N THR A 270 7.61 2.70 -0.55
CA THR A 270 7.91 1.30 -0.25
C THR A 270 9.39 1.02 -0.51
N VAL A 271 10.06 0.53 0.53
CA VAL A 271 11.41 0.01 0.42
C VAL A 271 11.29 -1.49 0.38
N VAL A 272 11.82 -2.09 -0.69
CA VAL A 272 11.77 -3.53 -0.98
C VAL A 272 10.35 -4.12 -1.17
N ALA A 273 9.34 -3.33 -1.56
CA ALA A 273 7.96 -3.82 -1.79
C ALA A 273 7.91 -5.10 -2.64
N GLN A 274 8.72 -5.17 -3.69
CA GLN A 274 8.82 -6.35 -4.55
C GLN A 274 9.21 -7.61 -3.77
N ALA A 275 10.24 -7.55 -2.91
CA ALA A 275 10.64 -8.71 -2.11
C ALA A 275 9.58 -9.14 -1.09
N MET A 276 8.70 -8.21 -0.70
CA MET A 276 7.57 -8.48 0.18
C MET A 276 6.31 -8.93 -0.57
N GLY A 277 6.33 -8.89 -1.91
CA GLY A 277 5.14 -9.05 -2.73
C GLY A 277 4.10 -7.95 -2.51
N LEU A 278 4.49 -6.75 -2.08
CA LEU A 278 3.58 -5.61 -1.82
C LEU A 278 3.57 -4.58 -2.96
N GLU A 279 3.89 -5.00 -4.18
CA GLU A 279 3.92 -4.14 -5.37
C GLU A 279 2.57 -3.48 -5.69
N GLN A 280 1.50 -4.09 -5.19
CA GLN A 280 0.11 -3.73 -5.48
C GLN A 280 -0.54 -2.99 -4.30
N ALA A 281 0.25 -2.29 -3.50
CA ALA A 281 -0.28 -1.41 -2.47
C ALA A 281 -1.06 -0.24 -3.12
N ILE A 282 -2.15 0.19 -2.51
CA ILE A 282 -3.03 1.26 -3.02
C ILE A 282 -3.47 2.14 -1.87
N ALA A 283 -3.38 3.45 -2.03
CA ALA A 283 -3.81 4.45 -1.04
C ALA A 283 -4.94 5.20 -1.66
N VAL A 284 -5.90 5.53 -0.82
CA VAL A 284 -7.00 6.42 -1.15
C VAL A 284 -7.00 7.57 -0.17
N SER A 285 -7.13 8.77 -0.71
CA SER A 285 -7.45 9.98 0.05
C SER A 285 -8.16 10.96 -0.83
N CYS A 286 -9.41 11.22 -0.51
CA CYS A 286 -10.22 12.18 -1.21
C CYS A 286 -11.37 12.62 -0.33
N GLU A 287 -11.97 13.75 -0.67
CA GLU A 287 -13.22 14.19 -0.08
C GLU A 287 -14.34 13.18 -0.38
N ALA A 288 -15.17 12.89 0.62
CA ALA A 288 -16.25 11.91 0.48
C ALA A 288 -17.25 12.30 -0.62
N ALA A 289 -17.56 13.60 -0.75
CA ALA A 289 -18.44 14.12 -1.80
C ALA A 289 -17.86 13.86 -3.21
N ARG A 290 -16.57 14.19 -3.41
CA ARG A 290 -15.85 13.94 -4.67
C ARG A 290 -15.85 12.44 -5.01
N LEU A 291 -15.69 11.57 -4.02
CA LEU A 291 -15.74 10.13 -4.22
C LEU A 291 -17.13 9.65 -4.64
N GLY A 292 -18.20 10.18 -4.04
CA GLY A 292 -19.58 9.88 -4.41
C GLY A 292 -19.92 10.25 -5.85
N GLU A 293 -19.51 11.46 -6.27
CA GLU A 293 -19.64 11.91 -7.66
C GLU A 293 -18.87 11.01 -8.63
N PHE A 294 -17.62 10.68 -8.28
CA PHE A 294 -16.80 9.78 -9.07
C PHE A 294 -17.46 8.40 -9.25
N LEU A 295 -17.95 7.78 -8.17
CA LEU A 295 -18.58 6.47 -8.24
C LEU A 295 -19.87 6.50 -9.08
N THR A 296 -20.63 7.59 -8.99
CA THR A 296 -21.83 7.80 -9.80
C THR A 296 -21.48 7.94 -11.29
N GLN A 297 -20.41 8.64 -11.63
CA GLN A 297 -19.93 8.72 -13.02
C GLN A 297 -19.47 7.35 -13.53
N GLN A 298 -18.76 6.57 -12.70
CA GLN A 298 -18.26 5.26 -13.10
C GLN A 298 -19.39 4.26 -13.33
N ILE A 299 -20.43 4.25 -12.49
CA ILE A 299 -21.58 3.35 -12.69
C ILE A 299 -22.36 3.73 -13.96
N SER A 300 -22.54 5.03 -14.23
CA SER A 300 -23.19 5.48 -15.48
C SER A 300 -22.39 5.06 -16.71
N LEU A 301 -21.06 5.25 -16.70
CA LEU A 301 -20.19 4.82 -17.79
C LEU A 301 -20.24 3.30 -17.98
N TYR A 302 -20.25 2.53 -16.89
CA TYR A 302 -20.36 1.08 -16.95
C TYR A 302 -21.61 0.65 -17.71
N TYR A 303 -22.78 1.19 -17.34
CA TYR A 303 -24.03 0.86 -18.02
C TYR A 303 -24.07 1.31 -19.48
N GLN A 304 -23.51 2.47 -19.82
CA GLN A 304 -23.38 2.93 -21.21
C GLN A 304 -22.56 1.98 -22.08
N LEU A 305 -21.53 1.35 -21.50
CA LEU A 305 -20.69 0.40 -22.20
C LEU A 305 -21.26 -1.01 -22.21
N THR A 306 -22.13 -1.38 -21.27
CA THR A 306 -22.69 -2.74 -21.19
C THR A 306 -24.05 -2.93 -21.85
N GLY A 307 -24.87 -1.86 -21.93
CA GLY A 307 -26.19 -1.86 -22.57
C GLY A 307 -26.11 -1.83 -24.09
#